data_AF-S7JHR4-F1
#
_entry.id   AF-S7JHR4-F1
#
_cell.length_a   1.000
_cell.length_b   1.000
_cell.length_c   1.000
_cell.angle_alpha   90.00
_cell.angle_beta   90.00
_cell.angle_gamma   90.00
#
_symmetry.space_group_name_H-M   'P 1'
#
loop_
_entity.id
_entity.type
_entity.pdbx_description
1 polymer ?
#
loop_
_entity_poly.entity_id
_entity_poly.type
_entity_poly.pdbx_seq_one_letter_code
_entity_poly.pdbx_strand_id
1 'polypeptide(L)'
;MENSFAITTTFIVYLILMLAIGVYAYQRTKNSADYFLGGRSLGPWPAALSAGASDMSGWLLLGLPGYAYAAGIEAFWLAGGLLVGTWANWLITAKRLRTYSITTDALTLPEFLSRRFNDNSKLIQTISAFFILLFFLFYTSSGLVAGGKLFETVFGLDYSTAVIVGTVCVVSYTLFGGFLAVSWTDLVQGLLMAAALMIVPIAAMNGGFTKLDNDLLAINPQLLTMWNDVKGQPLSAVAIVSLVAWGLGYFGQPHILARFKATRSNKDLTTARRIAVIWTGLSMAGAMLVGLVGLIYVTNDGSIQLDDGEKIFMLLVNAIFHPVMAGILLAAILAAIMSTADSQLLVSSSALAEDFYKQVYKKDATSEEIVRVGRAAVIIISIIALILAMTPDSSVLGLVSYAWAGFGAAFGPALVLSLYWSRMNRNGALAGIVIGGITIVVWKQLSGGWYDVYEIVPGIIFSTIAIVAVSLLTGEPEEAVKKQHLTFKKHLVELD
;
A
#
# COMPACT_ATOMS: atom_id res chain seq x y z
N MET A 1 27.35 -21.47 3.06
CA MET A 1 25.90 -21.29 3.30
C MET A 1 25.18 -22.58 2.97
N GLU A 2 25.11 -23.54 3.90
CA GLU A 2 24.49 -24.86 3.67
C GLU A 2 22.97 -24.79 3.36
N ASN A 3 22.31 -23.68 3.68
CA ASN A 3 20.87 -23.50 3.55
C ASN A 3 20.41 -22.83 2.24
N SER A 4 21.36 -22.29 1.45
CA SER A 4 21.04 -21.46 0.28
C SER A 4 20.30 -22.22 -0.81
N PHE A 5 20.59 -23.51 -1.01
CA PHE A 5 19.95 -24.32 -2.05
C PHE A 5 18.45 -24.50 -1.78
N ALA A 6 18.09 -24.93 -0.56
CA ALA A 6 16.70 -25.14 -0.18
C ALA A 6 15.87 -23.84 -0.30
N ILE A 7 16.41 -22.72 0.19
CA ILE A 7 15.74 -21.42 0.11
C ILE A 7 15.57 -21.00 -1.35
N THR A 8 16.61 -21.10 -2.17
CA THR A 8 16.52 -20.81 -3.62
C THR A 8 15.46 -21.66 -4.30
N THR A 9 15.42 -22.97 -4.01
CA THR A 9 14.41 -23.88 -4.58
C THR A 9 13.00 -23.45 -4.18
N THR A 10 12.76 -23.10 -2.92
CA THR A 10 11.43 -22.64 -2.48
C THR A 10 11.02 -21.34 -3.16
N PHE A 11 11.95 -20.40 -3.38
CA PHE A 11 11.68 -19.15 -4.11
C PHE A 11 11.32 -19.43 -5.57
N ILE A 12 12.06 -20.32 -6.24
CA ILE A 12 11.75 -20.71 -7.62
C ILE A 12 10.37 -21.37 -7.71
N VAL A 13 10.05 -22.30 -6.81
CA VAL A 13 8.73 -22.95 -6.75
C VAL A 13 7.62 -21.92 -6.53
N TYR A 14 7.84 -20.99 -5.61
CA TYR A 14 6.92 -19.88 -5.34
C TYR A 14 6.69 -19.02 -6.60
N LEU A 15 7.76 -18.58 -7.28
CA LEU A 15 7.68 -17.77 -8.49
C LEU A 15 6.95 -18.50 -9.62
N ILE A 16 7.22 -19.80 -9.81
CA ILE A 16 6.52 -20.64 -10.80
C ILE A 16 5.02 -20.72 -10.48
N LEU A 17 4.66 -20.90 -9.20
CA LEU A 17 3.27 -20.97 -8.77
C LEU A 17 2.54 -19.64 -9.02
N MET A 18 3.17 -18.51 -8.70
CA MET A 18 2.62 -17.17 -8.99
C MET A 18 2.45 -16.96 -10.50
N LEU A 19 3.44 -17.32 -11.30
CA LEU A 19 3.37 -17.20 -12.76
C LEU A 19 2.25 -18.07 -13.33
N ALA A 20 2.09 -19.31 -12.84
CA ALA A 20 1.03 -20.21 -13.28
C ALA A 20 -0.37 -19.66 -12.99
N ILE A 21 -0.60 -19.11 -11.78
CA ILE A 21 -1.85 -18.43 -11.42
C ILE A 21 -2.06 -17.22 -12.33
N GLY A 22 -1.00 -16.42 -12.53
CA GLY A 22 -1.04 -15.22 -13.35
C GLY A 22 -1.41 -15.51 -14.81
N VAL A 23 -0.79 -16.51 -15.43
CA VAL A 23 -1.08 -16.94 -16.81
C VAL A 23 -2.51 -17.48 -16.93
N TYR A 24 -2.95 -18.31 -15.98
CA TYR A 24 -4.32 -18.84 -16.00
C TYR A 24 -5.38 -17.74 -15.91
N ALA A 25 -5.16 -16.74 -15.06
CA ALA A 25 -6.05 -15.59 -14.94
C ALA A 25 -5.95 -14.64 -16.15
N TYR A 26 -4.75 -14.45 -16.71
CA TYR A 26 -4.51 -13.61 -17.89
C TYR A 26 -5.28 -14.09 -19.13
N GLN A 27 -5.43 -15.40 -19.32
CA GLN A 27 -6.22 -15.98 -20.41
C GLN A 27 -7.70 -15.53 -20.41
N ARG A 28 -8.18 -14.93 -19.32
CA ARG A 28 -9.53 -14.35 -19.20
C ARG A 28 -9.60 -12.86 -19.54
N THR A 29 -8.48 -12.22 -19.87
CA THR A 29 -8.40 -10.78 -20.20
C THR A 29 -8.59 -10.58 -21.70
N LYS A 30 -9.64 -9.86 -22.12
CA LYS A 30 -9.94 -9.65 -23.55
C LYS A 30 -9.89 -8.18 -23.99
N ASN A 31 -10.07 -7.23 -23.07
CA ASN A 31 -10.14 -5.80 -23.36
C ASN A 31 -9.52 -4.94 -22.23
N SER A 32 -9.52 -3.61 -22.39
CA SER A 32 -8.94 -2.68 -21.41
C SER A 32 -9.67 -2.66 -20.06
N ALA A 33 -11.00 -2.88 -20.02
CA ALA A 33 -11.75 -2.98 -18.78
C ALA A 33 -11.41 -4.27 -18.00
N ASP A 34 -11.17 -5.37 -18.70
CA ASP A 34 -10.63 -6.59 -18.10
C ASP A 34 -9.20 -6.37 -17.58
N TYR A 35 -8.37 -5.67 -18.37
CA TYR A 35 -6.96 -5.43 -18.03
C TYR A 35 -6.79 -4.49 -16.82
N PHE A 36 -7.59 -3.43 -16.71
CA PHE A 36 -7.46 -2.43 -15.63
C PHE A 36 -8.38 -2.65 -14.43
N LEU A 37 -9.50 -3.38 -14.59
CA LEU A 37 -10.50 -3.56 -13.53
C LEU A 37 -11.05 -4.99 -13.40
N GLY A 38 -10.51 -5.95 -14.16
CA GLY A 38 -10.93 -7.35 -14.10
C GLY A 38 -12.41 -7.58 -14.40
N GLY A 39 -13.03 -6.70 -15.20
CA GLY A 39 -14.45 -6.78 -15.55
C GLY A 39 -15.41 -6.63 -14.37
N ARG A 40 -14.96 -6.04 -13.25
CA ARG A 40 -15.73 -5.91 -11.99
C ARG A 40 -16.27 -7.25 -11.46
N SER A 41 -15.44 -8.29 -11.52
CA SER A 41 -15.85 -9.67 -11.19
C SER A 41 -15.36 -10.18 -9.83
N LEU A 42 -14.65 -9.35 -9.05
CA LEU A 42 -14.03 -9.81 -7.80
C LEU A 42 -15.08 -10.18 -6.75
N GLY A 43 -14.99 -11.42 -6.25
CA GLY A 43 -15.70 -11.84 -5.04
C GLY A 43 -15.06 -11.26 -3.77
N PRO A 44 -15.67 -11.50 -2.60
CA PRO A 44 -15.27 -10.85 -1.36
C PRO A 44 -13.84 -11.21 -0.90
N TRP A 45 -13.39 -12.45 -1.14
CA TRP A 45 -12.06 -12.92 -0.76
C TRP A 45 -10.95 -12.28 -1.60
N PRO A 46 -10.95 -12.38 -2.95
CA PRO A 46 -9.98 -11.65 -3.77
C PRO A 46 -10.02 -10.15 -3.54
N ALA A 47 -11.21 -9.54 -3.41
CA ALA A 47 -11.30 -8.09 -3.16
C ALA A 47 -10.63 -7.68 -1.84
N ALA A 48 -10.85 -8.45 -0.76
CA ALA A 48 -10.29 -8.16 0.56
C ALA A 48 -8.78 -8.40 0.64
N LEU A 49 -8.34 -9.60 0.25
CA LEU A 49 -6.94 -10.01 0.38
C LEU A 49 -6.06 -9.36 -0.68
N SER A 50 -6.58 -9.08 -1.89
CA SER A 50 -5.83 -8.27 -2.84
C SER A 50 -5.68 -6.83 -2.38
N ALA A 51 -6.73 -6.22 -1.83
CA ALA A 51 -6.61 -4.89 -1.23
C ALA A 51 -5.60 -4.89 -0.08
N GLY A 52 -5.64 -5.88 0.81
CA GLY A 52 -4.71 -5.99 1.93
C GLY A 52 -3.27 -6.30 1.53
N ALA A 53 -3.04 -7.24 0.62
CA ALA A 53 -1.68 -7.61 0.20
C ALA A 53 -1.01 -6.54 -0.68
N SER A 54 -1.78 -5.79 -1.48
CA SER A 54 -1.23 -4.67 -2.27
C SER A 54 -0.99 -3.41 -1.45
N ASP A 55 -1.61 -3.33 -0.27
CA ASP A 55 -1.45 -2.27 0.73
C ASP A 55 -0.26 -2.53 1.65
N MET A 56 -0.21 -3.75 2.19
CA MET A 56 0.72 -4.16 3.22
C MET A 56 2.04 -4.68 2.66
N SER A 57 2.75 -3.87 1.88
CA SER A 57 4.01 -4.18 1.19
C SER A 57 5.10 -4.85 2.06
N GLY A 58 6.32 -4.96 1.54
CA GLY A 58 7.49 -5.42 2.31
C GLY A 58 7.67 -4.72 3.67
N TRP A 59 7.12 -3.50 3.83
CA TRP A 59 7.09 -2.78 5.10
C TRP A 59 6.35 -3.50 6.23
N LEU A 60 5.31 -4.31 5.95
CA LEU A 60 4.58 -5.04 6.99
C LEU A 60 5.45 -6.16 7.60
N LEU A 61 6.31 -6.80 6.80
CA LEU A 61 7.21 -7.85 7.28
C LEU A 61 8.59 -7.33 7.73
N LEU A 62 8.98 -6.12 7.31
CA LEU A 62 10.28 -5.55 7.60
C LEU A 62 10.16 -4.29 8.49
N GLY A 63 9.45 -3.27 8.00
CA GLY A 63 9.30 -1.95 8.64
C GLY A 63 8.60 -1.98 10.00
N LEU A 64 7.38 -2.53 10.09
CA LEU A 64 6.65 -2.57 11.36
C LEU A 64 7.32 -3.48 12.42
N PRO A 65 7.79 -4.69 12.09
CA PRO A 65 8.58 -5.48 13.02
C PRO A 65 9.86 -4.77 13.45
N GLY A 66 10.54 -4.08 12.53
CA GLY A 66 11.72 -3.29 12.85
C GLY A 66 11.42 -2.12 13.78
N TYR A 67 10.30 -1.43 13.59
CA TYR A 67 9.86 -0.37 14.49
C TYR A 67 9.47 -0.93 15.87
N ALA A 68 8.73 -2.04 15.93
CA ALA A 68 8.39 -2.70 17.20
C ALA A 68 9.62 -3.26 17.92
N TYR A 69 10.63 -3.73 17.18
CA TYR A 69 11.94 -4.13 17.72
C TYR A 69 12.67 -2.94 18.38
N ALA A 70 12.63 -1.77 17.74
CA ALA A 70 13.30 -0.57 18.24
C ALA A 70 12.54 0.14 19.36
N ALA A 71 11.21 0.10 19.33
CA ALA A 71 10.35 0.98 20.12
C ALA A 71 9.41 0.24 21.09
N GLY A 72 9.22 -1.06 20.94
CA GLY A 72 8.30 -1.85 21.75
C GLY A 72 6.83 -1.62 21.39
N ILE A 73 5.95 -1.65 22.40
CA ILE A 73 4.49 -1.58 22.24
C ILE A 73 3.99 -0.20 21.80
N GLU A 74 4.79 0.88 21.87
CA GLU A 74 4.38 2.17 21.28
C GLU A 74 4.08 2.08 19.77
N ALA A 75 4.65 1.08 19.08
CA ALA A 75 4.33 0.76 17.69
C ALA A 75 2.83 0.47 17.46
N PHE A 76 2.09 0.19 18.53
CA PHE A 76 0.64 0.09 18.53
C PHE A 76 -0.05 1.34 17.97
N TRP A 77 0.48 2.55 18.17
CA TRP A 77 -0.16 3.76 17.61
C TRP A 77 -0.20 3.73 16.09
N LEU A 78 0.86 3.23 15.46
CA LEU A 78 0.92 3.06 14.01
C LEU A 78 0.00 1.91 13.57
N ALA A 79 0.15 0.73 14.18
CA ALA A 79 -0.63 -0.46 13.83
C ALA A 79 -2.14 -0.26 14.06
N GLY A 80 -2.51 0.33 15.19
CA GLY A 80 -3.89 0.64 15.57
C GLY A 80 -4.49 1.75 14.70
N GLY A 81 -3.71 2.81 14.43
CA GLY A 81 -4.11 3.85 13.47
C GLY A 81 -4.43 3.28 12.10
N LEU A 82 -3.57 2.39 11.59
CA LEU A 82 -3.80 1.69 10.33
C LEU A 82 -5.03 0.79 10.39
N LEU A 83 -5.21 -0.02 11.44
CA LEU A 83 -6.38 -0.90 11.56
C LEU A 83 -7.70 -0.12 11.55
N VAL A 84 -7.76 1.00 12.29
CA VAL A 84 -8.91 1.90 12.30
C VAL A 84 -9.10 2.54 10.92
N GLY A 85 -8.01 2.98 10.28
CA GLY A 85 -8.01 3.51 8.92
C GLY A 85 -8.55 2.53 7.88
N THR A 86 -8.11 1.27 7.91
CA THR A 86 -8.62 0.19 7.06
C THR A 86 -10.12 0.05 7.26
N TRP A 87 -10.56 -0.15 8.51
CA TRP A 87 -11.97 -0.32 8.83
C TRP A 87 -12.81 0.87 8.35
N ALA A 88 -12.35 2.09 8.62
CA ALA A 88 -13.04 3.32 8.23
C ALA A 88 -13.11 3.47 6.71
N ASN A 89 -12.03 3.21 5.97
CA ASN A 89 -12.02 3.30 4.51
C ASN A 89 -12.99 2.29 3.87
N TRP A 90 -12.99 1.05 4.34
CA TRP A 90 -13.95 0.05 3.85
C TRP A 90 -15.40 0.42 4.19
N LEU A 91 -15.66 0.99 5.36
CA LEU A 91 -16.99 1.42 5.78
C LEU A 91 -17.50 2.64 4.99
N ILE A 92 -16.66 3.66 4.84
CA ILE A 92 -17.03 4.98 4.34
C ILE A 92 -16.93 5.05 2.81
N THR A 93 -15.91 4.43 2.22
CA THR A 93 -15.51 4.65 0.82
C THR A 93 -15.98 3.51 -0.08
N ALA A 94 -15.79 2.25 0.32
CA ALA A 94 -15.83 1.12 -0.61
C ALA A 94 -17.15 0.99 -1.40
N LYS A 95 -18.29 0.92 -0.70
CA LYS A 95 -19.62 0.76 -1.33
C LYS A 95 -19.97 1.94 -2.24
N ARG A 96 -19.68 3.16 -1.77
CA ARG A 96 -20.00 4.39 -2.50
C ARG A 96 -19.13 4.56 -3.73
N LEU A 97 -17.82 4.35 -3.60
CA LEU A 97 -16.90 4.42 -4.74
C LEU A 97 -17.23 3.37 -5.79
N ARG A 98 -17.51 2.12 -5.39
CA ARG A 98 -17.95 1.08 -6.34
C ARG A 98 -19.16 1.56 -7.14
N THR A 99 -20.23 1.94 -6.44
CA THR A 99 -21.48 2.38 -7.06
C THR A 99 -21.28 3.59 -7.97
N TYR A 100 -20.57 4.62 -7.50
CA TYR A 100 -20.40 5.85 -8.27
C TYR A 100 -19.48 5.64 -9.48
N SER A 101 -18.47 4.78 -9.36
CA SER A 101 -17.65 4.42 -10.51
C SER A 101 -18.42 3.67 -11.60
N ILE A 102 -19.51 2.96 -11.27
CA ILE A 102 -20.43 2.36 -12.25
C ILE A 102 -21.27 3.46 -12.89
N THR A 103 -21.84 4.37 -12.10
CA THR A 103 -22.64 5.50 -12.63
C THR A 103 -21.85 6.39 -13.59
N THR A 104 -20.53 6.52 -13.38
CA THR A 104 -19.64 7.32 -14.23
C THR A 104 -18.88 6.51 -15.26
N ASP A 105 -18.99 5.17 -15.25
CA ASP A 105 -18.25 4.25 -16.11
C ASP A 105 -16.70 4.47 -16.09
N ALA A 106 -16.16 4.84 -14.93
CA ALA A 106 -14.74 5.18 -14.80
C ALA A 106 -13.85 3.97 -14.44
N LEU A 107 -12.75 3.80 -15.16
CA LEU A 107 -11.75 2.73 -14.97
C LEU A 107 -10.69 3.11 -13.94
N THR A 108 -10.15 4.34 -13.99
CA THR A 108 -9.12 4.83 -13.05
C THR A 108 -9.72 5.75 -11.97
N LEU A 109 -8.96 6.07 -10.93
CA LEU A 109 -9.36 7.08 -9.93
C LEU A 109 -9.33 8.51 -10.52
N PRO A 110 -8.29 8.92 -11.27
CA PRO A 110 -8.28 10.19 -11.99
C PRO A 110 -9.48 10.36 -12.93
N GLU A 111 -9.81 9.32 -13.70
CA GLU A 111 -10.96 9.33 -14.58
C GLU A 111 -12.28 9.44 -13.80
N PHE A 112 -12.41 8.75 -12.67
CA PHE A 112 -13.58 8.88 -11.81
C PHE A 112 -13.77 10.32 -11.35
N LEU A 113 -12.71 10.98 -10.86
CA LEU A 113 -12.79 12.36 -10.42
C LEU A 113 -13.10 13.32 -11.59
N SER A 114 -12.49 13.11 -12.76
CA SER A 114 -12.79 13.90 -13.96
C SER A 114 -14.25 13.77 -14.38
N ARG A 115 -14.77 12.54 -14.50
CA ARG A 115 -16.17 12.27 -14.90
C ARG A 115 -17.18 12.69 -13.82
N ARG A 116 -16.81 12.57 -12.53
CA ARG A 116 -17.63 13.06 -11.39
C ARG A 116 -17.96 14.54 -11.53
N PHE A 117 -17.04 15.35 -12.06
CA PHE A 117 -17.16 16.80 -12.16
C PHE A 117 -17.34 17.32 -13.60
N ASN A 118 -17.61 16.43 -14.57
CA ASN A 118 -17.73 16.77 -15.98
C ASN A 118 -16.53 17.59 -16.51
N ASP A 119 -15.31 17.23 -16.10
CA ASP A 119 -14.10 17.99 -16.45
C ASP A 119 -13.69 17.77 -17.92
N ASN A 120 -14.17 18.64 -18.80
CA ASN A 120 -13.85 18.65 -20.23
C ASN A 120 -12.38 19.02 -20.54
N SER A 121 -11.71 19.74 -19.63
CA SER A 121 -10.31 20.15 -19.82
C SER A 121 -9.31 19.03 -19.56
N LYS A 122 -9.75 17.94 -18.91
CA LYS A 122 -8.92 16.82 -18.44
C LYS A 122 -7.83 17.18 -17.42
N LEU A 123 -7.83 18.40 -16.88
CA LEU A 123 -6.82 18.82 -15.88
C LEU A 123 -6.86 17.97 -14.61
N ILE A 124 -8.04 17.59 -14.09
CA ILE A 124 -8.11 16.70 -12.93
C ILE A 124 -7.41 15.38 -13.23
N GLN A 125 -7.67 14.82 -14.42
CA GLN A 125 -7.13 13.52 -14.83
C GLN A 125 -5.60 13.58 -14.99
N THR A 126 -5.08 14.57 -15.73
CA THR A 126 -3.65 14.74 -16.00
C THR A 126 -2.84 15.11 -14.75
N ILE A 127 -3.35 16.03 -13.91
CA ILE A 127 -2.66 16.42 -12.66
C ILE A 127 -2.67 15.28 -11.65
N SER A 128 -3.77 14.52 -11.57
CA SER A 128 -3.80 13.32 -10.73
C SER A 128 -2.80 12.28 -11.23
N ALA A 129 -2.68 12.07 -12.55
CA ALA A 129 -1.70 11.16 -13.12
C ALA A 129 -0.26 11.55 -12.75
N PHE A 130 0.06 12.85 -12.75
CA PHE A 130 1.36 13.34 -12.30
C PHE A 130 1.66 12.97 -10.84
N PHE A 131 0.75 13.28 -9.89
CA PHE A 131 0.97 12.93 -8.49
C PHE A 131 0.99 11.42 -8.26
N ILE A 132 0.20 10.65 -9.02
CA ILE A 132 0.23 9.19 -8.99
C ILE A 132 1.61 8.67 -9.37
N LEU A 133 2.15 9.12 -10.50
CA LEU A 133 3.47 8.73 -10.97
C LEU A 133 4.58 9.14 -10.00
N LEU A 134 4.50 10.37 -9.46
CA LEU A 134 5.46 10.88 -8.50
C LEU A 134 5.53 10.03 -7.23
N PHE A 135 4.40 9.80 -6.55
CA PHE A 135 4.41 9.08 -5.27
C PHE A 135 4.57 7.57 -5.45
N PHE A 136 4.07 6.97 -6.55
CA PHE A 136 4.34 5.55 -6.80
C PHE A 136 5.80 5.28 -7.10
N LEU A 137 6.55 6.22 -7.64
CA LEU A 137 7.98 6.05 -7.83
C LEU A 137 8.70 5.74 -6.51
N PHE A 138 8.44 6.53 -5.47
CA PHE A 138 9.01 6.31 -4.13
C PHE A 138 8.50 5.03 -3.49
N TYR A 139 7.21 4.71 -3.67
CA TYR A 139 6.64 3.49 -3.11
C TYR A 139 7.18 2.23 -3.80
N THR A 140 7.28 2.23 -5.13
CA THR A 140 7.87 1.09 -5.85
C THR A 140 9.35 0.95 -5.47
N SER A 141 10.08 2.07 -5.34
CA SER A 141 11.46 2.05 -4.83
C SER A 141 11.57 1.40 -3.45
N SER A 142 10.63 1.63 -2.53
CA SER A 142 10.67 1.00 -1.20
C SER A 142 10.53 -0.52 -1.28
N GLY A 143 9.70 -1.02 -2.21
CA GLY A 143 9.58 -2.45 -2.49
C GLY A 143 10.89 -3.05 -3.01
N LEU A 144 11.58 -2.34 -3.90
CA LEU A 144 12.88 -2.79 -4.43
C LEU A 144 13.98 -2.77 -3.35
N VAL A 145 13.99 -1.77 -2.46
CA VAL A 145 14.88 -1.73 -1.28
C VAL A 145 14.61 -2.92 -0.36
N ALA A 146 13.34 -3.22 -0.07
CA ALA A 146 12.95 -4.38 0.72
C ALA A 146 13.42 -5.69 0.07
N GLY A 147 13.31 -5.79 -1.26
CA GLY A 147 13.85 -6.92 -2.03
C GLY A 147 15.35 -7.02 -1.91
N GLY A 148 16.07 -5.90 -2.06
CA GLY A 148 17.52 -5.82 -1.86
C GLY A 148 17.94 -6.32 -0.49
N LYS A 149 17.32 -5.81 0.59
CA LYS A 149 17.58 -6.27 1.97
C LYS A 149 17.32 -7.77 2.14
N LEU A 150 16.27 -8.30 1.50
CA LEU A 150 15.98 -9.74 1.50
C LEU A 150 17.11 -10.55 0.87
N PHE A 151 17.50 -10.21 -0.36
CA PHE A 151 18.51 -10.98 -1.08
C PHE A 151 19.91 -10.81 -0.45
N GLU A 152 20.23 -9.62 0.05
CA GLU A 152 21.46 -9.35 0.81
C GLU A 152 21.54 -10.22 2.07
N THR A 153 20.49 -10.20 2.90
CA THR A 153 20.48 -10.90 4.19
C THR A 153 20.49 -12.42 4.03
N VAL A 154 19.77 -12.93 3.03
CA VAL A 154 19.55 -14.38 2.87
C VAL A 154 20.69 -15.05 2.09
N PHE A 155 21.21 -14.38 1.06
CA PHE A 155 22.21 -14.95 0.16
C PHE A 155 23.61 -14.34 0.33
N GLY A 156 23.79 -13.38 1.24
CA GLY A 156 25.07 -12.72 1.48
C GLY A 156 25.61 -11.98 0.26
N LEU A 157 24.71 -11.54 -0.64
CA LEU A 157 25.06 -10.73 -1.79
C LEU A 157 25.42 -9.31 -1.35
N ASP A 158 26.26 -8.61 -2.12
CA ASP A 158 26.38 -7.17 -1.93
C ASP A 158 25.03 -6.48 -2.23
N TYR A 159 24.76 -5.39 -1.53
CA TYR A 159 23.48 -4.69 -1.61
C TYR A 159 23.08 -4.32 -3.05
N SER A 160 24.01 -3.80 -3.85
CA SER A 160 23.72 -3.39 -5.24
C SER A 160 23.29 -4.57 -6.10
N THR A 161 24.01 -5.69 -6.04
CA THR A 161 23.62 -6.93 -6.73
C THR A 161 22.28 -7.45 -6.21
N ALA A 162 22.07 -7.42 -4.89
CA ALA A 162 20.85 -7.88 -4.26
C ALA A 162 19.61 -7.09 -4.74
N VAL A 163 19.72 -5.76 -4.82
CA VAL A 163 18.65 -4.89 -5.33
C VAL A 163 18.36 -5.17 -6.81
N ILE A 164 19.40 -5.36 -7.64
CA ILE A 164 19.21 -5.69 -9.07
C ILE A 164 18.48 -7.03 -9.22
N VAL A 165 18.93 -8.08 -8.53
CA VAL A 165 18.31 -9.40 -8.57
C VAL A 165 16.86 -9.33 -8.08
N GLY A 166 16.62 -8.67 -6.94
CA GLY A 166 15.28 -8.46 -6.41
C GLY A 166 14.37 -7.72 -7.38
N THR A 167 14.90 -6.71 -8.07
CA THR A 167 14.14 -5.96 -9.08
C THR A 167 13.80 -6.81 -10.28
N VAL A 168 14.73 -7.61 -10.81
CA VAL A 168 14.44 -8.54 -11.91
C VAL A 168 13.35 -9.53 -11.49
N CYS A 169 13.44 -10.09 -10.28
CA CYS A 169 12.41 -11.00 -9.76
C CYS A 169 11.03 -10.31 -9.69
N VAL A 170 10.96 -9.10 -9.14
CA VAL A 170 9.71 -8.35 -8.98
C VAL A 170 9.13 -7.91 -10.32
N VAL A 171 9.93 -7.35 -11.23
CA VAL A 171 9.44 -6.77 -12.50
C VAL A 171 9.10 -7.85 -13.54
N SER A 172 9.83 -8.98 -13.53
CA SER A 172 9.69 -10.02 -14.55
C SER A 172 8.26 -10.56 -14.66
N TYR A 173 7.53 -10.65 -13.55
CA TYR A 173 6.17 -11.19 -13.54
C TYR A 173 5.09 -10.11 -13.71
N THR A 174 5.36 -8.85 -13.30
CA THR A 174 4.43 -7.72 -13.45
C THR A 174 4.01 -7.49 -14.91
N LEU A 175 4.93 -7.72 -15.86
CA LEU A 175 4.71 -7.46 -17.28
C LEU A 175 3.64 -8.37 -17.93
N PHE A 176 3.37 -9.53 -17.31
CA PHE A 176 2.46 -10.54 -17.84
C PHE A 176 1.07 -10.51 -17.19
N GLY A 177 0.89 -9.75 -16.10
CA GLY A 177 -0.36 -9.68 -15.34
C GLY A 177 -1.33 -8.58 -15.80
N GLY A 178 -2.61 -8.92 -15.92
CA GLY A 178 -3.72 -7.95 -15.89
C GLY A 178 -4.32 -7.85 -14.48
N PHE A 179 -5.18 -6.88 -14.20
CA PHE A 179 -5.75 -6.63 -12.86
C PHE A 179 -6.35 -7.88 -12.19
N LEU A 180 -7.03 -8.74 -12.98
CA LEU A 180 -7.58 -10.01 -12.46
C LEU A 180 -6.48 -10.99 -12.03
N ALA A 181 -5.41 -11.12 -12.80
CA ALA A 181 -4.28 -11.97 -12.46
C ALA A 181 -3.62 -11.51 -11.17
N VAL A 182 -3.35 -10.21 -11.06
CA VAL A 182 -2.80 -9.58 -9.86
C VAL A 182 -3.72 -9.84 -8.64
N SER A 183 -5.03 -9.70 -8.80
CA SER A 183 -5.96 -9.89 -7.69
C SER A 183 -5.99 -11.33 -7.13
N TRP A 184 -5.72 -12.34 -7.96
CA TRP A 184 -5.68 -13.73 -7.54
C TRP A 184 -4.31 -14.14 -6.98
N THR A 185 -3.21 -13.64 -7.54
CA THR A 185 -1.88 -13.83 -6.94
C THR A 185 -1.82 -13.14 -5.57
N ASP A 186 -2.35 -11.92 -5.47
CA ASP A 186 -2.38 -11.17 -4.22
C ASP A 186 -3.15 -11.91 -3.12
N LEU A 187 -4.22 -12.65 -3.46
CA LEU A 187 -4.95 -13.45 -2.48
C LEU A 187 -4.03 -14.49 -1.83
N VAL A 188 -3.28 -15.23 -2.64
CA VAL A 188 -2.36 -16.27 -2.15
C VAL A 188 -1.20 -15.64 -1.39
N GLN A 189 -0.65 -14.54 -1.92
CA GLN A 189 0.42 -13.78 -1.29
C GLN A 189 -0.01 -13.23 0.08
N GLY A 190 -1.19 -12.62 0.18
CA GLY A 190 -1.74 -12.12 1.44
C GLY A 190 -1.95 -13.22 2.48
N LEU A 191 -2.42 -14.41 2.09
CA LEU A 191 -2.53 -15.54 3.01
C LEU A 191 -1.16 -16.01 3.49
N LEU A 192 -0.17 -16.09 2.60
CA LEU A 192 1.20 -16.46 2.94
C LEU A 192 1.83 -15.45 3.92
N MET A 193 1.62 -14.16 3.70
CA MET A 193 2.08 -13.08 4.59
C MET A 193 1.50 -13.20 5.99
N ALA A 194 0.17 -13.32 6.12
CA ALA A 194 -0.47 -13.48 7.42
C ALA A 194 -0.03 -14.77 8.12
N ALA A 195 0.12 -15.87 7.39
CA ALA A 195 0.65 -17.11 7.94
C ALA A 195 2.06 -16.91 8.49
N ALA A 196 2.96 -16.27 7.73
CA ALA A 196 4.33 -16.05 8.14
C ALA A 196 4.43 -15.14 9.38
N LEU A 197 3.66 -14.05 9.40
CA LEU A 197 3.60 -13.11 10.53
C LEU A 197 3.01 -13.72 11.81
N MET A 198 2.21 -14.78 11.70
CA MET A 198 1.71 -15.50 12.88
C MET A 198 2.64 -16.66 13.28
N ILE A 199 3.14 -17.44 12.33
CA ILE A 199 3.97 -18.63 12.59
C ILE A 199 5.31 -18.24 13.23
N VAL A 200 6.00 -17.24 12.69
CA VAL A 200 7.35 -16.85 13.14
C VAL A 200 7.37 -16.45 14.62
N PRO A 201 6.57 -15.48 15.09
CA PRO A 201 6.65 -15.07 16.48
C PRO A 201 6.10 -16.12 17.45
N ILE A 202 5.10 -16.92 17.04
CA ILE A 202 4.58 -18.02 17.87
C ILE A 202 5.66 -19.09 18.08
N ALA A 203 6.43 -19.43 17.04
CA ALA A 203 7.53 -20.39 17.16
C ALA A 203 8.71 -19.84 17.97
N ALA A 204 8.96 -18.53 17.91
CA ALA A 204 10.00 -17.86 18.70
C ALA A 204 9.64 -17.72 20.19
N MET A 205 8.34 -17.68 20.52
CA MET A 205 7.86 -17.42 21.87
C MET A 205 7.89 -18.69 22.75
N ASN A 206 9.08 -19.00 23.28
CA ASN A 206 9.28 -20.12 24.21
C ASN A 206 8.66 -19.82 25.58
N GLY A 207 7.44 -20.32 25.83
CA GLY A 207 6.75 -20.18 27.13
C GLY A 207 5.51 -19.28 27.13
N GLY A 208 5.08 -18.80 25.95
CA GLY A 208 3.84 -18.02 25.78
C GLY A 208 3.92 -16.57 26.30
N PHE A 209 2.77 -15.89 26.29
CA PHE A 209 2.68 -14.45 26.57
C PHE A 209 3.16 -14.04 27.97
N THR A 210 2.93 -14.87 28.99
CA THR A 210 3.42 -14.56 30.36
C THR A 210 4.94 -14.47 30.41
N LYS A 211 5.64 -15.35 29.69
CA LYS A 211 7.10 -15.29 29.63
C LYS A 211 7.58 -14.13 28.76
N LEU A 212 6.92 -13.87 27.63
CA LEU A 212 7.20 -12.68 26.80
C LEU A 212 7.18 -11.39 27.63
N ASP A 213 6.12 -11.17 28.41
CA ASP A 213 6.00 -9.99 29.26
C ASP A 213 7.13 -9.89 30.29
N ASN A 214 7.44 -10.99 30.97
CA ASN A 214 8.51 -11.03 31.96
C ASN A 214 9.90 -10.77 31.35
N ASP A 215 10.18 -11.37 30.20
CA ASP A 215 11.46 -11.21 29.50
C ASP A 215 11.61 -9.75 28.99
N LEU A 216 10.54 -9.14 28.46
CA LEU A 216 10.56 -7.72 28.05
C LEU A 216 10.73 -6.78 29.26
N LEU A 217 10.06 -7.06 30.39
CA LEU A 217 10.24 -6.29 31.63
C LEU A 217 11.68 -6.35 32.15
N ALA A 218 12.32 -7.51 32.02
CA ALA A 218 13.72 -7.68 32.42
C ALA A 218 14.70 -6.91 31.53
N ILE A 219 14.38 -6.75 30.24
CA ILE A 219 15.17 -5.95 29.30
C ILE A 219 14.95 -4.45 29.56
N ASN A 220 13.70 -4.00 29.45
CA ASN A 220 13.33 -2.60 29.63
C ASN A 220 11.80 -2.49 29.82
N PRO A 221 11.30 -2.13 31.02
CA PRO A 221 9.87 -2.02 31.30
C PRO A 221 9.10 -1.08 30.36
N GLN A 222 9.79 -0.10 29.78
CA GLN A 222 9.25 0.92 28.91
C GLN A 222 8.76 0.33 27.58
N LEU A 223 9.30 -0.83 27.17
CA LEU A 223 8.88 -1.57 25.98
C LEU A 223 7.42 -2.02 26.04
N LEU A 224 6.84 -2.14 27.23
CA LEU A 224 5.43 -2.53 27.41
C LEU A 224 4.49 -1.34 27.54
N THR A 225 5.00 -0.11 27.48
CA THR A 225 4.18 1.09 27.57
C THR A 225 3.83 1.62 26.19
N MET A 226 2.61 2.17 26.05
CA MET A 226 2.18 2.83 24.82
C MET A 226 2.46 4.34 24.83
N TRP A 227 2.80 4.92 25.99
CA TRP A 227 2.80 6.36 26.20
C TRP A 227 4.18 6.95 26.45
N ASN A 228 5.18 6.09 26.65
CA ASN A 228 6.55 6.50 26.88
C ASN A 228 7.45 5.81 25.84
N ASP A 229 8.48 6.52 25.41
CA ASP A 229 9.53 5.95 24.59
C ASP A 229 10.39 4.96 25.38
N VAL A 230 11.29 4.26 24.69
CA VAL A 230 12.23 3.31 25.30
C VAL A 230 13.18 3.94 26.33
N LYS A 231 13.28 5.27 26.39
CA LYS A 231 14.07 6.03 27.39
C LYS A 231 13.21 6.47 28.58
N GLY A 232 11.93 6.12 28.60
CA GLY A 232 10.98 6.47 29.65
C GLY A 232 10.41 7.88 29.52
N GLN A 233 10.68 8.60 28.44
CA GLN A 233 10.13 9.93 28.21
C GLN A 233 8.72 9.84 27.62
N PRO A 234 7.75 10.65 28.07
CA PRO A 234 6.42 10.65 27.47
C PRO A 234 6.47 10.97 25.98
N LEU A 235 5.76 10.18 25.17
CA LEU A 235 5.58 10.47 23.76
C LEU A 235 4.89 11.82 23.58
N SER A 236 5.44 12.64 22.69
CA SER A 236 4.83 13.91 22.36
C SER A 236 3.49 13.69 21.63
N ALA A 237 2.58 14.64 21.75
CA ALA A 237 1.33 14.63 20.97
C ALA A 237 1.62 14.58 19.45
N VAL A 238 2.71 15.24 19.01
CA VAL A 238 3.18 15.21 17.62
C VAL A 238 3.52 13.78 17.19
N ALA A 239 4.25 13.02 18.02
CA ALA A 239 4.60 11.63 17.71
C ALA A 239 3.36 10.74 17.63
N ILE A 240 2.47 10.79 18.64
CA ILE A 240 1.26 9.96 18.66
C ILE A 240 0.34 10.28 17.47
N VAL A 241 0.09 11.56 17.19
CA VAL A 241 -0.71 12.00 16.05
C VAL A 241 -0.08 11.53 14.74
N SER A 242 1.24 11.63 14.61
CA SER A 242 1.98 11.17 13.43
C SER A 242 1.82 9.68 13.17
N LEU A 243 1.94 8.85 14.21
CA LEU A 243 1.79 7.40 14.11
C LEU A 243 0.35 7.01 13.75
N VAL A 244 -0.65 7.59 14.43
CA VAL A 244 -2.07 7.30 14.17
C VAL A 244 -2.50 7.78 12.79
N ALA A 245 -1.95 8.89 12.30
CA ALA A 245 -2.33 9.51 11.04
C ALA A 245 -2.03 8.67 9.80
N TRP A 246 -1.20 7.63 9.91
CA TRP A 246 -1.07 6.61 8.85
C TRP A 246 -2.43 6.04 8.42
N GLY A 247 -3.37 5.88 9.35
CA GLY A 247 -4.73 5.44 9.04
C GLY A 247 -5.49 6.36 8.06
N LEU A 248 -5.10 7.63 7.93
CA LEU A 248 -5.74 8.57 7.02
C LEU A 248 -5.35 8.34 5.55
N GLY A 249 -4.20 7.69 5.28
CA GLY A 249 -3.72 7.50 3.91
C GLY A 249 -4.57 6.54 3.08
N TYR A 250 -5.29 5.61 3.71
CA TYR A 250 -6.14 4.63 3.04
C TYR A 250 -7.16 5.23 2.06
N PHE A 251 -7.68 6.40 2.39
CA PHE A 251 -8.70 7.07 1.59
C PHE A 251 -8.16 7.58 0.25
N GLY A 252 -6.83 7.70 0.11
CA GLY A 252 -6.20 8.23 -1.09
C GLY A 252 -5.53 7.19 -1.99
N GLN A 253 -5.39 5.93 -1.56
CA GLN A 253 -4.55 4.93 -2.23
C GLN A 253 -5.18 4.37 -3.52
N PRO A 254 -4.72 4.76 -4.73
CA PRO A 254 -5.43 4.39 -5.96
C PRO A 254 -5.45 2.87 -6.22
N HIS A 255 -4.38 2.16 -5.86
CA HIS A 255 -4.24 0.72 -6.02
C HIS A 255 -5.19 -0.09 -5.12
N ILE A 256 -5.43 0.37 -3.89
CA ILE A 256 -6.43 -0.20 -2.96
C ILE A 256 -7.84 0.11 -3.47
N LEU A 257 -8.11 1.38 -3.79
CA LEU A 257 -9.42 1.85 -4.22
C LEU A 257 -9.91 1.19 -5.50
N ALA A 258 -8.99 0.78 -6.38
CA ALA A 258 -9.30 -0.01 -7.57
C ALA A 258 -9.99 -1.35 -7.24
N ARG A 259 -9.63 -2.01 -6.13
CA ARG A 259 -10.26 -3.27 -5.70
C ARG A 259 -11.71 -3.07 -5.26
N PHE A 260 -12.03 -1.93 -4.65
CA PHE A 260 -13.42 -1.60 -4.31
C PHE A 260 -14.26 -1.46 -5.59
N LYS A 261 -13.73 -0.74 -6.58
CA LYS A 261 -14.37 -0.56 -7.89
C LYS A 261 -14.55 -1.89 -8.64
N ALA A 262 -13.57 -2.79 -8.55
CA ALA A 262 -13.58 -4.09 -9.22
C ALA A 262 -14.44 -5.17 -8.52
N THR A 263 -15.02 -4.86 -7.36
CA THR A 263 -15.86 -5.83 -6.64
C THR A 263 -17.18 -6.07 -7.37
N ARG A 264 -17.63 -7.32 -7.38
CA ARG A 264 -18.82 -7.77 -8.12
C ARG A 264 -20.13 -7.16 -7.65
N SER A 265 -20.34 -7.00 -6.34
CA SER A 265 -21.59 -6.45 -5.78
C SER A 265 -21.33 -5.60 -4.53
N ASN A 266 -22.29 -4.74 -4.16
CA ASN A 266 -22.20 -3.96 -2.91
C ASN A 266 -22.28 -4.88 -1.67
N LYS A 267 -23.07 -5.95 -1.74
CA LYS A 267 -23.16 -6.97 -0.69
C LYS A 267 -21.81 -7.64 -0.43
N ASP A 268 -21.06 -7.97 -1.49
CA ASP A 268 -19.73 -8.57 -1.38
C ASP A 268 -18.75 -7.65 -0.61
N LEU A 269 -18.88 -6.33 -0.72
CA LEU A 269 -18.01 -5.37 -0.01
C LEU A 269 -18.17 -5.44 1.52
N THR A 270 -19.35 -5.79 2.04
CA THR A 270 -19.55 -5.93 3.48
C THR A 270 -18.79 -7.15 4.03
N THR A 271 -18.83 -8.25 3.29
CA THR A 271 -18.06 -9.46 3.61
C THR A 271 -16.57 -9.21 3.43
N ALA A 272 -16.17 -8.58 2.33
CA ALA A 272 -14.79 -8.23 2.04
C ALA A 272 -14.19 -7.34 3.14
N ARG A 273 -14.93 -6.34 3.64
CA ARG A 273 -14.50 -5.51 4.78
C ARG A 273 -14.15 -6.35 6.01
N ARG A 274 -15.00 -7.32 6.37
CA ARG A 274 -14.74 -8.17 7.56
C ARG A 274 -13.46 -8.98 7.38
N ILE A 275 -13.28 -9.58 6.21
CA ILE A 275 -12.08 -10.34 5.85
C ILE A 275 -10.85 -9.43 5.93
N ALA A 276 -10.90 -8.25 5.30
CA ALA A 276 -9.79 -7.30 5.25
C ALA A 276 -9.39 -6.80 6.65
N VAL A 277 -10.35 -6.44 7.50
CA VAL A 277 -10.08 -5.95 8.86
C VAL A 277 -9.52 -7.06 9.76
N ILE A 278 -10.07 -8.28 9.69
CA ILE A 278 -9.52 -9.42 10.45
C ILE A 278 -8.10 -9.74 10.00
N TRP A 279 -7.87 -9.82 8.69
CA TRP A 279 -6.57 -10.10 8.13
C TRP A 279 -5.54 -9.02 8.49
N THR A 280 -5.92 -7.74 8.43
CA THR A 280 -5.07 -6.61 8.83
C THR A 280 -4.74 -6.68 10.32
N GLY A 281 -5.74 -6.92 11.18
CA GLY A 281 -5.53 -7.03 12.62
C GLY A 281 -4.58 -8.17 13.00
N LEU A 282 -4.75 -9.34 12.40
CA LEU A 282 -3.85 -10.49 12.61
C LEU A 282 -2.43 -10.18 12.13
N SER A 283 -2.29 -9.60 10.94
CA SER A 283 -0.99 -9.29 10.35
C SER A 283 -0.23 -8.23 11.16
N MET A 284 -0.92 -7.17 11.62
CA MET A 284 -0.36 -6.13 12.48
C MET A 284 0.10 -6.70 13.82
N ALA A 285 -0.75 -7.52 14.47
CA ALA A 285 -0.39 -8.16 15.72
C ALA A 285 0.83 -9.08 15.56
N GLY A 286 0.84 -9.90 14.50
CA GLY A 286 1.98 -10.76 14.15
C GLY A 286 3.26 -9.96 13.93
N ALA A 287 3.20 -8.88 13.16
CA ALA A 287 4.36 -8.02 12.90
C ALA A 287 4.92 -7.36 14.17
N MET A 288 4.05 -6.85 15.05
CA MET A 288 4.49 -6.33 16.34
C MET A 288 5.15 -7.43 17.19
N LEU A 289 4.55 -8.62 17.25
CA LEU A 289 5.11 -9.74 18.00
C LEU A 289 6.48 -10.17 17.46
N VAL A 290 6.69 -10.17 16.13
CA VAL A 290 8.00 -10.43 15.52
C VAL A 290 9.06 -9.47 16.06
N GLY A 291 8.75 -8.18 16.12
CA GLY A 291 9.68 -7.18 16.66
C GLY A 291 10.03 -7.43 18.12
N LEU A 292 9.01 -7.69 18.96
CA LEU A 292 9.16 -7.92 20.39
C LEU A 292 9.94 -9.20 20.71
N VAL A 293 9.59 -10.34 20.11
CA VAL A 293 10.31 -11.60 20.32
C VAL A 293 11.71 -11.55 19.71
N GLY A 294 11.87 -10.80 18.61
CA GLY A 294 13.14 -10.53 17.97
C GLY A 294 14.10 -9.79 18.90
N LEU A 295 13.60 -8.79 19.62
CA LEU A 295 14.38 -8.05 20.60
C LEU A 295 14.89 -8.96 21.72
N ILE A 296 14.04 -9.83 22.26
CA ILE A 296 14.44 -10.83 23.25
C ILE A 296 15.51 -11.76 22.69
N TYR A 297 15.31 -12.27 21.47
CA TYR A 297 16.23 -13.21 20.84
C TYR A 297 17.63 -12.61 20.69
N VAL A 298 17.72 -11.40 20.13
CA VAL A 298 18.99 -10.68 19.94
C VAL A 298 19.65 -10.36 21.28
N THR A 299 18.87 -9.90 22.27
CA THR A 299 19.39 -9.53 23.59
C THR A 299 19.94 -10.74 24.36
N ASN A 300 19.28 -11.90 24.26
CA ASN A 300 19.68 -13.12 24.97
C ASN A 300 20.93 -13.78 24.38
N ASP A 301 21.12 -13.71 23.05
CA ASP A 301 22.31 -14.26 22.40
C ASP A 301 23.55 -13.42 22.74
N GLY A 302 23.41 -12.08 22.76
CA GLY A 302 24.46 -11.14 23.13
C GLY A 302 25.63 -11.04 22.13
N SER A 303 25.76 -11.97 21.18
CA SER A 303 26.74 -11.93 20.09
C SER A 303 26.17 -11.36 18.79
N ILE A 304 24.84 -11.35 18.65
CA ILE A 304 24.14 -10.78 17.50
C ILE A 304 24.06 -9.27 17.66
N GLN A 305 24.63 -8.55 16.68
CA GLN A 305 24.42 -7.11 16.53
C GLN A 305 23.54 -6.86 15.29
N LEU A 306 22.37 -6.26 15.52
CA LEU A 306 21.41 -5.94 14.47
C LEU A 306 21.26 -4.42 14.35
N ASP A 307 22.08 -3.83 13.48
CA ASP A 307 22.07 -2.37 13.25
C ASP A 307 20.80 -1.92 12.49
N ASP A 308 20.25 -2.80 11.64
CA ASP A 308 19.02 -2.56 10.89
C ASP A 308 17.87 -3.43 11.41
N GLY A 309 16.99 -2.82 12.21
CA GLY A 309 15.80 -3.48 12.75
C GLY A 309 14.87 -4.04 11.68
N GLU A 310 14.89 -3.52 10.44
CA GLU A 310 14.06 -4.05 9.34
C GLU A 310 14.48 -5.47 8.92
N LYS A 311 15.65 -5.96 9.38
CA LYS A 311 16.12 -7.33 9.14
C LYS A 311 15.65 -8.34 10.20
N ILE A 312 14.96 -7.91 11.27
CA ILE A 312 14.64 -8.77 12.42
C ILE A 312 13.79 -10.00 12.06
N PHE A 313 12.83 -9.84 11.15
CA PHE A 313 12.00 -10.96 10.69
C PHE A 313 12.85 -12.05 10.01
N MET A 314 13.76 -11.64 9.11
CA MET A 314 14.62 -12.56 8.37
C MET A 314 15.59 -13.29 9.29
N LEU A 315 16.13 -12.57 10.28
CA LEU A 315 17.00 -13.13 11.29
C LEU A 315 16.30 -14.24 12.08
N LEU A 316 15.11 -13.97 12.61
CA LEU A 316 14.33 -14.97 13.35
C LEU A 316 14.00 -16.20 12.49
N VAL A 317 13.60 -15.99 11.24
CA VAL A 317 13.27 -17.08 10.32
C VAL A 317 14.47 -18.00 10.09
N ASN A 318 15.65 -17.43 9.81
CA ASN A 318 16.87 -18.19 9.57
C ASN A 318 17.39 -18.89 10.82
N ALA A 319 17.18 -18.30 11.98
CA ALA A 319 17.64 -18.84 13.25
C ALA A 319 16.80 -20.03 13.76
N ILE A 320 15.47 -19.97 13.54
CA ILE A 320 14.53 -20.88 14.21
C ILE A 320 14.08 -22.03 13.30
N PHE A 321 13.96 -21.79 12.00
CA PHE A 321 13.29 -22.73 11.10
C PHE A 321 14.26 -23.56 10.26
N HIS A 322 13.86 -24.80 9.98
CA HIS A 322 14.53 -25.64 8.99
C HIS A 322 14.57 -24.92 7.62
N PRO A 323 15.66 -25.04 6.81
CA PRO A 323 15.88 -24.24 5.61
C PRO A 323 14.74 -24.19 4.60
N VAL A 324 14.00 -25.30 4.45
CA VAL A 324 12.82 -25.36 3.58
C VAL A 324 11.68 -24.48 4.12
N MET A 325 11.38 -24.57 5.42
CA MET A 325 10.37 -23.71 6.05
C MET A 325 10.82 -22.25 6.07
N ALA A 326 12.09 -22.01 6.35
CA ALA A 326 12.68 -20.67 6.26
C ALA A 326 12.47 -20.08 4.87
N GLY A 327 12.76 -20.84 3.81
CA GLY A 327 12.52 -20.42 2.44
C GLY A 327 11.05 -20.08 2.12
N ILE A 328 10.08 -20.87 2.61
CA ILE A 328 8.65 -20.58 2.45
C ILE A 328 8.25 -19.29 3.19
N LEU A 329 8.73 -19.10 4.43
CA LEU A 329 8.43 -17.92 5.24
C LEU A 329 9.11 -16.66 4.68
N LEU A 330 10.34 -16.76 4.18
CA LEU A 330 11.04 -15.67 3.50
C LEU A 330 10.39 -15.34 2.14
N ALA A 331 9.81 -16.32 1.45
CA ALA A 331 9.01 -16.07 0.26
C ALA A 331 7.77 -15.21 0.55
N ALA A 332 7.32 -15.13 1.82
CA ALA A 332 6.26 -14.20 2.22
C ALA A 332 6.69 -12.72 2.12
N ILE A 333 7.98 -12.41 2.34
CA ILE A 333 8.53 -11.07 2.12
C ILE A 333 8.50 -10.75 0.62
N LEU A 334 9.00 -11.69 -0.20
CA LEU A 334 8.97 -11.55 -1.65
C LEU A 334 7.52 -11.39 -2.15
N ALA A 335 6.59 -12.15 -1.59
CA ALA A 335 5.16 -12.04 -1.86
C ALA A 335 4.57 -10.66 -1.55
N ALA A 336 4.89 -10.07 -0.40
CA ALA A 336 4.44 -8.74 -0.02
C ALA A 336 4.98 -7.63 -0.92
N ILE A 337 6.26 -7.76 -1.33
CA ILE A 337 6.90 -6.81 -2.24
C ILE A 337 6.26 -6.91 -3.62
N MET A 338 6.11 -8.13 -4.13
CA MET A 338 5.57 -8.43 -5.45
C MET A 338 4.11 -7.95 -5.58
N SER A 339 3.21 -8.34 -4.67
CA SER A 339 1.78 -7.96 -4.69
C SER A 339 1.57 -6.43 -4.77
N THR A 340 2.43 -5.70 -4.06
CA THR A 340 2.38 -4.24 -4.01
C THR A 340 2.99 -3.62 -5.27
N ALA A 341 4.22 -4.02 -5.64
CA ALA A 341 4.91 -3.48 -6.80
C ALA A 341 4.08 -3.68 -8.08
N ASP A 342 3.47 -4.86 -8.25
CA ASP A 342 2.56 -5.14 -9.36
C ASP A 342 1.39 -4.18 -9.43
N SER A 343 0.71 -4.02 -8.30
CA SER A 343 -0.47 -3.18 -8.20
C SER A 343 -0.14 -1.72 -8.48
N GLN A 344 1.00 -1.25 -8.01
CA GLN A 344 1.47 0.12 -8.22
C GLN A 344 1.92 0.36 -9.66
N LEU A 345 2.68 -0.57 -10.23
CA LEU A 345 3.13 -0.51 -11.62
C LEU A 345 1.95 -0.58 -12.58
N LEU A 346 0.93 -1.41 -12.30
CA LEU A 346 -0.29 -1.48 -13.10
C LEU A 346 -1.09 -0.17 -13.04
N VAL A 347 -1.23 0.44 -11.86
CA VAL A 347 -1.92 1.73 -11.75
C VAL A 347 -1.11 2.84 -12.41
N SER A 348 0.21 2.86 -12.22
CA SER A 348 1.10 3.84 -12.87
C SER A 348 1.08 3.72 -14.40
N SER A 349 1.05 2.49 -14.90
CA SER A 349 0.85 2.17 -16.31
C SER A 349 -0.46 2.74 -16.86
N SER A 350 -1.57 2.55 -16.15
CA SER A 350 -2.87 3.13 -16.55
C SER A 350 -2.88 4.66 -16.46
N ALA A 351 -2.26 5.24 -15.43
CA ALA A 351 -2.13 6.69 -15.30
C ALA A 351 -1.30 7.29 -16.45
N LEU A 352 -0.21 6.65 -16.85
CA LEU A 352 0.59 7.12 -17.99
C LEU A 352 -0.15 6.91 -19.31
N ALA A 353 -0.74 5.73 -19.54
CA ALA A 353 -1.33 5.38 -20.82
C ALA A 353 -2.73 6.00 -21.06
N GLU A 354 -3.67 5.83 -20.12
CA GLU A 354 -5.05 6.32 -20.27
C GLU A 354 -5.21 7.78 -19.83
N ASP A 355 -4.57 8.17 -18.72
CA ASP A 355 -4.79 9.49 -18.10
C ASP A 355 -3.86 10.59 -18.65
N PHE A 356 -2.67 10.24 -19.13
CA PHE A 356 -1.71 11.17 -19.72
C PHE A 356 -1.60 11.02 -21.26
N TYR A 357 -1.11 9.89 -21.76
CA TYR A 357 -0.82 9.68 -23.19
C TYR A 357 -2.06 9.89 -24.06
N LYS A 358 -3.16 9.20 -23.74
CA LYS A 358 -4.40 9.34 -24.52
C LYS A 358 -5.03 10.73 -24.39
N GLN A 359 -5.07 11.32 -23.19
CA GLN A 359 -5.76 12.61 -23.02
C GLN A 359 -4.98 13.79 -23.59
N VAL A 360 -3.64 13.76 -23.50
CA VAL A 360 -2.77 14.90 -23.82
C VAL A 360 -2.06 14.74 -25.16
N TYR A 361 -1.52 13.55 -25.45
CA TYR A 361 -0.66 13.32 -26.62
C TYR A 361 -1.42 12.77 -27.82
N LYS A 362 -2.15 11.66 -27.67
CA LYS A 362 -2.84 10.97 -28.77
C LYS A 362 -4.26 10.52 -28.40
N LYS A 363 -5.22 11.40 -28.68
CA LYS A 363 -6.65 11.26 -28.29
C LYS A 363 -7.40 10.10 -28.95
N ASP A 364 -6.91 9.66 -30.10
CA ASP A 364 -7.46 8.58 -30.92
C ASP A 364 -6.69 7.25 -30.75
N ALA A 365 -5.83 7.14 -29.74
CA ALA A 365 -5.08 5.92 -29.47
C ALA A 365 -6.00 4.70 -29.28
N THR A 366 -5.67 3.61 -29.98
CA THR A 366 -6.42 2.35 -29.88
C THR A 366 -6.13 1.64 -28.55
N SER A 367 -7.01 0.73 -28.13
CA SER A 367 -6.82 -0.06 -26.91
C SER A 367 -5.50 -0.85 -26.91
N GLU A 368 -5.07 -1.34 -28.09
CA GLU A 368 -3.82 -2.07 -28.23
C GLU A 368 -2.60 -1.16 -28.04
N GLU A 369 -2.66 0.07 -28.56
CA GLU A 369 -1.61 1.07 -28.39
C GLU A 369 -1.48 1.50 -26.92
N ILE A 370 -2.62 1.72 -26.24
CA ILE A 370 -2.65 2.07 -24.81
C ILE A 370 -1.99 0.98 -23.97
N VAL A 371 -2.27 -0.30 -24.24
CA VAL A 371 -1.64 -1.42 -23.53
C VAL A 371 -0.13 -1.47 -23.80
N ARG A 372 0.32 -1.22 -25.04
CA ARG A 372 1.76 -1.16 -25.37
C ARG A 372 2.47 -0.02 -24.63
N VAL A 373 1.89 1.17 -24.62
CA VAL A 373 2.41 2.34 -23.87
C VAL A 373 2.45 2.04 -22.38
N GLY A 374 1.40 1.42 -21.83
CA GLY A 374 1.34 1.01 -20.43
C GLY A 374 2.48 0.05 -20.06
N ARG A 375 2.77 -0.95 -20.90
CA ARG A 375 3.89 -1.87 -20.67
C ARG A 375 5.25 -1.16 -20.71
N ALA A 376 5.46 -0.23 -21.64
CA ALA A 376 6.66 0.59 -21.69
C ALA A 376 6.81 1.46 -20.44
N ALA A 377 5.69 2.02 -19.94
CA ALA A 377 5.66 2.80 -18.70
C ALA A 377 6.10 1.98 -17.49
N VAL A 378 5.65 0.73 -17.35
CA VAL A 378 6.10 -0.18 -16.28
C VAL A 378 7.63 -0.28 -16.27
N ILE A 379 8.25 -0.58 -17.42
CA ILE A 379 9.70 -0.74 -17.53
C ILE A 379 10.43 0.55 -17.14
N ILE A 380 9.99 1.69 -17.67
CA ILE A 380 10.61 2.99 -17.38
C ILE A 380 10.53 3.32 -15.89
N ILE A 381 9.36 3.15 -15.28
CA ILE A 381 9.13 3.45 -13.86
C ILE A 381 9.95 2.51 -12.98
N SER A 382 10.02 1.21 -13.33
CA SER A 382 10.87 0.25 -12.63
C SER A 382 12.35 0.60 -12.69
N ILE A 383 12.86 1.10 -13.82
CA ILE A 383 14.25 1.54 -13.94
C ILE A 383 14.53 2.77 -13.06
N ILE A 384 13.62 3.75 -13.04
CA ILE A 384 13.80 4.94 -12.21
C ILE A 384 13.69 4.56 -10.71
N ALA A 385 12.74 3.71 -10.34
CA ALA A 385 12.61 3.18 -8.98
C ALA A 385 13.85 2.38 -8.56
N LEU A 386 14.45 1.61 -9.47
CA LEU A 386 15.70 0.90 -9.24
C LEU A 386 16.85 1.87 -8.92
N ILE A 387 16.97 2.96 -9.69
CA ILE A 387 18.00 3.98 -9.45
C ILE A 387 17.82 4.60 -8.04
N LEU A 388 16.58 4.89 -7.63
CA LEU A 388 16.32 5.40 -6.28
C LEU A 388 16.65 4.36 -5.19
N ALA A 389 16.35 3.09 -5.45
CA ALA A 389 16.60 1.98 -4.55
C ALA A 389 18.08 1.62 -4.38
N MET A 390 18.98 2.14 -5.22
CA MET A 390 20.43 1.92 -5.08
C MET A 390 21.05 2.62 -3.87
N THR A 391 20.30 3.46 -3.15
CA THR A 391 20.78 4.16 -1.95
C THR A 391 20.63 3.26 -0.72
N PRO A 392 21.72 2.70 -0.15
CA PRO A 392 21.65 1.62 0.85
C PRO A 392 21.00 2.03 2.18
N ASP A 393 21.14 3.31 2.57
CA ASP A 393 20.65 3.83 3.85
C ASP A 393 19.13 4.13 3.86
N SER A 394 18.42 3.80 2.78
CA SER A 394 16.99 4.06 2.69
C SER A 394 16.20 3.09 3.57
N SER A 395 15.42 3.62 4.52
CA SER A 395 14.43 2.83 5.26
C SER A 395 13.23 2.49 4.36
N VAL A 396 12.81 1.23 4.39
CA VAL A 396 11.59 0.78 3.71
C VAL A 396 10.39 1.54 4.29
N LEU A 397 10.26 1.60 5.62
CA LEU A 397 9.16 2.29 6.28
C LEU A 397 9.13 3.80 5.94
N GLY A 398 10.29 4.46 5.87
CA GLY A 398 10.38 5.89 5.55
C GLY A 398 9.94 6.23 4.13
N LEU A 399 10.38 5.45 3.13
CA LEU A 399 9.97 5.63 1.73
C LEU A 399 8.47 5.38 1.54
N VAL A 400 7.94 4.34 2.18
CA VAL A 400 6.50 4.03 2.19
C VAL A 400 5.72 5.17 2.81
N SER A 401 6.15 5.67 3.97
CA SER A 401 5.50 6.77 4.68
C SER A 401 5.32 7.98 3.77
N TYR A 402 6.39 8.40 3.09
CA TYR A 402 6.35 9.58 2.24
C TYR A 402 5.36 9.41 1.06
N ALA A 403 5.41 8.26 0.37
CA ALA A 403 4.48 7.98 -0.71
C ALA A 403 3.03 7.86 -0.21
N TRP A 404 2.85 7.17 0.91
CA TRP A 404 1.56 6.93 1.55
C TRP A 404 0.84 8.24 1.89
N ALA A 405 1.57 9.21 2.44
CA ALA A 405 1.08 10.53 2.72
C ALA A 405 0.76 11.35 1.47
N GLY A 406 1.61 11.26 0.45
CA GLY A 406 1.40 11.83 -0.88
C GLY A 406 0.02 11.50 -1.44
N PHE A 407 -0.30 10.20 -1.48
CA PHE A 407 -1.60 9.72 -1.91
C PHE A 407 -2.74 10.15 -0.98
N GLY A 408 -2.55 10.00 0.33
CA GLY A 408 -3.52 10.36 1.34
C GLY A 408 -3.98 11.82 1.24
N ALA A 409 -3.03 12.75 1.13
CA ALA A 409 -3.30 14.19 1.05
C ALA A 409 -3.86 14.62 -0.30
N ALA A 410 -3.30 14.12 -1.41
CA ALA A 410 -3.74 14.50 -2.75
C ALA A 410 -5.14 13.96 -3.07
N PHE A 411 -5.43 12.70 -2.71
CA PHE A 411 -6.65 12.03 -3.16
C PHE A 411 -7.68 11.75 -2.07
N GLY A 412 -7.26 11.59 -0.81
CA GLY A 412 -8.16 11.21 0.29
C GLY A 412 -9.32 12.19 0.47
N PRO A 413 -9.07 13.47 0.78
CA PRO A 413 -10.12 14.48 0.90
C PRO A 413 -10.95 14.64 -0.36
N ALA A 414 -10.30 14.69 -1.52
CA ALA A 414 -10.96 14.85 -2.81
C ALA A 414 -11.95 13.71 -3.08
N LEU A 415 -11.55 12.47 -2.82
CA LEU A 415 -12.41 11.30 -2.99
C LEU A 415 -13.56 11.30 -1.98
N VAL A 416 -13.28 11.43 -0.68
CA VAL A 416 -14.31 11.34 0.35
C VAL A 416 -15.37 12.42 0.14
N LEU A 417 -14.97 13.68 -0.10
CA LEU A 417 -15.93 14.75 -0.36
C LEU A 417 -16.69 14.52 -1.68
N SER A 418 -16.05 13.99 -2.72
CA SER A 418 -16.74 13.68 -3.99
C SER A 418 -17.89 12.68 -3.83
N LEU A 419 -17.78 11.74 -2.88
CA LEU A 419 -18.76 10.69 -2.61
C LEU A 419 -19.94 11.15 -1.73
N TYR A 420 -19.80 12.27 -1.01
CA TYR A 420 -20.79 12.71 -0.02
C TYR A 420 -21.36 14.11 -0.32
N TRP A 421 -20.56 15.00 -0.89
CA TRP A 421 -20.89 16.41 -1.02
C TRP A 421 -21.31 16.76 -2.46
N SER A 422 -22.61 17.01 -2.65
CA SER A 422 -23.17 17.35 -3.96
C SER A 422 -22.75 18.73 -4.47
N ARG A 423 -22.40 19.67 -3.57
CA ARG A 423 -21.99 21.04 -3.91
C ARG A 423 -20.51 21.14 -4.31
N MET A 424 -19.70 20.12 -4.06
CA MET A 424 -18.31 20.09 -4.53
C MET A 424 -18.28 20.25 -6.05
N ASN A 425 -17.42 21.15 -6.53
CA ASN A 425 -17.27 21.42 -7.97
C ASN A 425 -15.86 21.06 -8.47
N ARG A 426 -15.67 21.17 -9.79
CA ARG A 426 -14.41 20.85 -10.47
C ARG A 426 -13.20 21.60 -9.89
N ASN A 427 -13.35 22.90 -9.64
CA ASN A 427 -12.24 23.74 -9.21
C ASN A 427 -11.84 23.43 -7.77
N GLY A 428 -12.81 23.14 -6.90
CA GLY A 428 -12.53 22.65 -5.55
C GLY A 428 -11.79 21.32 -5.55
N ALA A 429 -12.22 20.37 -6.39
CA ALA A 429 -11.52 19.09 -6.56
C ALA A 429 -10.06 19.29 -6.99
N LEU A 430 -9.83 20.14 -7.99
CA LEU A 430 -8.50 20.42 -8.50
C LEU A 430 -7.61 21.11 -7.44
N ALA A 431 -8.15 22.10 -6.73
CA ALA A 431 -7.45 22.80 -5.66
C ALA A 431 -7.03 21.83 -4.54
N GLY A 432 -7.92 20.93 -4.12
CA GLY A 432 -7.61 19.90 -3.13
C GLY A 432 -6.44 19.01 -3.52
N ILE A 433 -6.48 18.46 -4.73
CA ILE A 433 -5.45 17.55 -5.24
C ILE A 433 -4.09 18.25 -5.29
N VAL A 434 -4.05 19.47 -5.86
CA VAL A 434 -2.82 20.25 -5.99
C VAL A 434 -2.27 20.66 -4.63
N ILE A 435 -3.10 21.24 -3.76
CA ILE A 435 -2.67 21.70 -2.43
C ILE A 435 -2.23 20.52 -1.57
N GLY A 436 -2.97 19.41 -1.58
CA GLY A 436 -2.60 18.20 -0.85
C GLY A 436 -1.25 17.66 -1.28
N GLY A 437 -1.05 17.45 -2.59
CA GLY A 437 0.20 16.93 -3.13
C GLY A 437 1.40 17.87 -2.92
N ILE A 438 1.23 19.19 -3.14
CA ILE A 438 2.29 20.18 -2.90
C ILE A 438 2.64 20.26 -1.41
N THR A 439 1.65 20.15 -0.52
CA THR A 439 1.91 20.20 0.93
C THR A 439 2.87 19.10 1.34
N ILE A 440 2.74 17.87 0.82
CA ILE A 440 3.67 16.77 1.16
C ILE A 440 5.09 17.09 0.72
N VAL A 441 5.28 17.60 -0.51
CA VAL A 441 6.61 17.93 -1.04
C VAL A 441 7.26 19.06 -0.23
N VAL A 442 6.51 20.11 0.08
CA VAL A 442 7.02 21.30 0.80
C VAL A 442 7.24 21.00 2.27
N TRP A 443 6.27 20.35 2.93
CA TRP A 443 6.31 20.08 4.37
C TRP A 443 7.46 19.15 4.73
N LYS A 444 7.81 18.19 3.87
CA LYS A 444 8.95 17.28 4.08
C LYS A 444 10.30 18.00 4.19
N GLN A 445 10.40 19.23 3.67
CA GLN A 445 11.62 20.05 3.73
C GLN A 445 11.67 20.96 4.98
N LEU A 446 10.60 21.00 5.77
CA LEU A 446 10.50 21.80 6.98
C LEU A 446 10.84 20.92 8.20
N SER A 447 11.39 21.54 9.25
CA SER A 447 11.78 20.84 10.48
C SER A 447 11.58 21.73 11.70
N GLY A 448 11.29 21.10 12.83
CA GLY A 448 11.21 21.73 14.14
C GLY A 448 9.78 21.99 14.63
N GLY A 449 9.50 21.55 15.86
CA GLY A 449 8.26 21.85 16.56
C GLY A 449 7.05 21.25 15.83
N TRP A 450 6.13 22.09 15.37
CA TRP A 450 4.95 21.62 14.63
C TRP A 450 5.29 21.05 13.25
N TYR A 451 6.41 21.43 12.64
CA TYR A 451 6.82 20.91 11.34
C TYR A 451 7.26 19.44 11.40
N ASP A 452 7.56 18.92 12.58
CA ASP A 452 7.92 17.51 12.80
C ASP A 452 6.69 16.58 12.76
N VAL A 453 5.47 17.13 12.70
CA VAL A 453 4.27 16.32 12.48
C VAL A 453 4.34 15.65 11.11
N TYR A 454 3.91 14.39 11.05
CA TYR A 454 3.80 13.65 9.81
C TYR A 454 2.99 14.43 8.78
N GLU A 455 3.60 14.67 7.62
CA GLU A 455 3.14 15.56 6.55
C GLU A 455 1.71 15.25 6.04
N ILE A 456 1.22 14.01 6.19
CA ILE A 456 -0.15 13.63 5.84
C ILE A 456 -1.19 14.45 6.61
N VAL A 457 -0.91 14.82 7.86
CA VAL A 457 -1.84 15.54 8.73
C VAL A 457 -2.14 16.94 8.17
N PRO A 458 -1.14 17.82 8.01
CA PRO A 458 -1.36 19.12 7.37
C PRO A 458 -1.78 18.97 5.92
N GLY A 459 -1.27 17.96 5.19
CA GLY A 459 -1.66 17.70 3.80
C GLY A 459 -3.16 17.47 3.63
N ILE A 460 -3.76 16.63 4.49
CA ILE A 460 -5.21 16.37 4.49
C ILE A 460 -6.00 17.59 4.93
N ILE A 461 -5.53 18.32 5.95
CA ILE A 461 -6.19 19.53 6.45
C ILE A 461 -6.23 20.60 5.35
N PHE A 462 -5.09 20.94 4.75
CA PHE A 462 -4.99 21.97 3.71
C PHE A 462 -5.72 21.56 2.43
N SER A 463 -5.65 20.30 2.03
CA SER A 463 -6.44 19.75 0.91
C SER A 463 -7.94 19.91 1.16
N THR A 464 -8.42 19.54 2.36
CA THR A 464 -9.84 19.68 2.73
C THR A 464 -10.29 21.14 2.72
N ILE A 465 -9.50 22.03 3.32
CA ILE A 465 -9.78 23.48 3.35
C ILE A 465 -9.83 24.03 1.92
N ALA A 466 -8.87 23.68 1.07
CA ALA A 466 -8.82 24.11 -0.32
C ALA A 466 -10.06 23.65 -1.10
N ILE A 467 -10.49 22.39 -0.92
CA ILE A 467 -11.70 21.86 -1.57
C ILE A 467 -12.93 22.67 -1.15
N VAL A 468 -13.12 22.87 0.15
CA VAL A 468 -14.30 23.57 0.68
C VAL A 468 -14.28 25.04 0.27
N ALA A 469 -13.19 25.74 0.51
CA ALA A 469 -13.07 27.16 0.20
C ALA A 469 -13.25 27.42 -1.30
N VAL A 470 -12.53 26.72 -2.17
CA VAL A 470 -12.62 26.95 -3.62
C VAL A 470 -13.97 26.51 -4.17
N SER A 471 -14.59 25.43 -3.67
CA SER A 471 -15.94 25.05 -4.11
C SER A 471 -17.00 26.09 -3.74
N LEU A 472 -16.83 26.79 -2.61
CA LEU A 472 -17.77 27.82 -2.16
C LEU A 472 -17.51 29.20 -2.78
N LEU A 473 -16.24 29.52 -3.09
CA LEU A 473 -15.84 30.78 -3.72
C LEU A 473 -16.03 30.79 -5.24
N THR A 474 -16.08 29.62 -5.86
CA THR A 474 -16.34 29.47 -7.30
C THR A 474 -17.80 29.09 -7.56
N GLY A 475 -18.21 29.09 -8.83
CA GLY A 475 -19.60 28.80 -9.22
C GLY A 475 -20.09 27.42 -8.77
N GLU A 476 -21.39 27.29 -8.56
CA GLU A 476 -22.00 26.00 -8.25
C GLU A 476 -21.72 24.94 -9.34
N PRO A 477 -21.68 23.64 -8.99
CA PRO A 477 -21.51 22.59 -9.98
C PRO A 477 -22.67 22.61 -10.98
N GLU A 478 -22.36 22.27 -12.23
CA GLU A 478 -23.35 22.18 -13.31
C GLU A 478 -24.55 21.29 -12.92
N GLU A 479 -25.73 21.61 -13.43
CA GLU A 479 -26.93 20.81 -13.15
C GLU A 479 -26.78 19.34 -13.59
N ALA A 480 -26.02 19.07 -14.65
CA ALA A 480 -25.67 17.72 -15.06
C ALA A 480 -24.88 16.96 -13.97
N VAL A 481 -23.94 17.65 -13.31
CA VAL A 481 -23.13 17.11 -12.21
C VAL A 481 -24.00 16.82 -10.97
N LYS A 482 -24.91 17.73 -10.63
CA LYS A 482 -25.89 17.53 -9.54
C LYS A 482 -26.82 16.35 -9.83
N LYS A 483 -27.36 16.26 -11.05
CA LYS A 483 -28.23 15.17 -11.50
C LYS A 483 -27.51 13.82 -11.46
N GLN A 484 -26.27 13.75 -11.95
CA GLN A 484 -25.43 12.56 -11.87
C GLN A 484 -25.24 12.09 -10.42
N HIS A 485 -25.04 13.02 -9.47
CA HIS A 485 -24.92 12.69 -8.05
C HIS A 485 -26.22 12.11 -7.47
N LEU A 486 -27.39 12.61 -7.89
CA LEU A 486 -28.68 12.02 -7.53
C LEU A 486 -28.87 10.62 -8.11
N THR A 487 -28.49 10.40 -9.37
CA THR A 487 -28.50 9.06 -10.00
C THR A 487 -27.61 8.09 -9.23
N PHE A 488 -26.41 8.52 -8.82
CA PHE A 488 -25.55 7.74 -7.94
C PHE A 488 -26.25 7.35 -6.62
N LYS A 489 -26.92 8.30 -5.95
CA LYS A 489 -27.66 8.00 -4.71
C LYS A 489 -28.77 6.98 -4.92
N LYS A 490 -29.46 7.02 -6.07
CA LYS A 490 -30.45 6.01 -6.45
C LYS A 490 -29.82 4.63 -6.64
N HIS A 491 -28.75 4.56 -7.44
CA HIS A 491 -28.00 3.31 -7.67
C HIS A 491 -27.41 2.73 -6.38
N LEU A 492 -27.10 3.55 -5.38
CA LEU A 492 -26.58 3.09 -4.09
C LEU A 492 -27.59 2.22 -3.33
N VAL A 493 -28.88 2.43 -3.57
CA VAL A 493 -29.99 1.63 -3.02
C VAL A 493 -30.32 0.47 -3.95
N GLU A 494 -30.34 0.69 -5.27
CA GLU A 494 -30.73 -0.33 -6.25
C GLU A 494 -29.68 -1.44 -6.45
N LEU A 495 -28.40 -1.14 -6.23
CA LEU A 495 -27.27 -2.09 -6.37
C LEU A 495 -26.84 -2.73 -5.04
N ASP A 496 -27.52 -2.40 -3.94
CA ASP A 496 -27.32 -3.05 -2.64
C ASP A 496 -28.04 -4.40 -2.58
#